data_AF-J9Z4G0-F1
#
_entry.id   AF-J9Z4G0-F1
#
_cell.length_a   1.000
_cell.length_b   1.000
_cell.length_c   1.000
_cell.angle_alpha   90.00
_cell.angle_beta   90.00
_cell.angle_gamma   90.00
#
_symmetry.space_group_name_H-M   'P 1'
#
loop_
_entity.id
_entity.type
_entity.pdbx_description
1 polymer ?
#
loop_
_entity_poly.entity_id
_entity_poly.type
_entity_poly.pdbx_seq_one_letter_code
_entity_poly.pdbx_strand_id
1 'polypeptide(L)'
;SVMVKYDGTVRNQVEQLIQLRYGEDGLDGVWVEFQAMPTLKPSNRAFEKQFKFDATNERGMRRCLTEDVVKDLMGDAYCLAELEKEWDQLKEDREILRLIFPSGDSKIVLPCNLQR
;
A
#
# COMPACT_ATOMS: atom_id res chain seq x y z
N SER A 1 -9.73 3.44 -35.51
CA SER A 1 -10.20 4.05 -34.25
C SER A 1 -9.99 3.09 -33.09
N VAL A 2 -9.63 3.58 -31.90
CA VAL A 2 -9.45 2.80 -30.65
C VAL A 2 -10.33 3.43 -29.57
N MET A 3 -11.03 2.60 -28.80
CA MET A 3 -11.94 3.08 -27.74
C MET A 3 -12.03 2.10 -26.58
N VAL A 4 -12.37 2.63 -25.40
CA VAL A 4 -12.72 1.84 -24.21
C VAL A 4 -14.15 1.33 -24.37
N LYS A 5 -14.36 0.04 -24.15
CA LYS A 5 -15.66 -0.62 -24.20
C LYS A 5 -16.28 -0.71 -22.80
N TYR A 6 -17.58 -0.98 -22.72
CA TYR A 6 -18.31 -1.06 -21.44
C TYR A 6 -17.82 -2.18 -20.51
N ASP A 7 -17.17 -3.21 -21.04
CA ASP A 7 -16.52 -4.26 -20.25
C ASP A 7 -15.16 -3.81 -19.66
N GLY A 8 -14.73 -2.57 -19.94
CA GLY A 8 -13.47 -2.00 -19.50
C GLY A 8 -12.25 -2.40 -20.35
N THR A 9 -12.46 -3.17 -21.42
CA THR A 9 -11.40 -3.51 -22.37
C THR A 9 -11.17 -2.39 -23.38
N VAL A 10 -9.95 -2.31 -23.93
CA VAL A 10 -9.62 -1.36 -25.00
C VAL A 10 -9.57 -2.12 -26.31
N ARG A 11 -10.38 -1.73 -27.29
CA ARG A 11 -10.51 -2.41 -28.58
C ARG A 11 -10.45 -1.44 -29.75
N ASN A 12 -10.03 -1.95 -30.91
CA ASN A 12 -10.10 -1.20 -32.16
C ASN A 12 -11.48 -1.35 -32.85
N GLN A 13 -11.62 -0.71 -34.01
CA GLN A 13 -12.85 -0.73 -34.81
C GLN A 13 -13.26 -2.11 -35.37
N VAL A 14 -12.34 -3.08 -35.39
CA VAL A 14 -12.63 -4.47 -35.81
C VAL A 14 -12.74 -5.41 -34.61
N GLU A 15 -12.99 -4.86 -33.41
CA GLU A 15 -13.17 -5.58 -32.14
C GLU A 15 -11.96 -6.41 -31.68
N GLN A 16 -10.77 -6.13 -32.22
CA GLN A 16 -9.54 -6.75 -31.71
C GLN A 16 -9.16 -6.13 -30.36
N LEU A 17 -8.85 -7.00 -29.40
CA LEU A 17 -8.40 -6.64 -28.06
C LEU A 17 -6.99 -6.06 -28.09
N ILE A 18 -6.82 -4.88 -27.52
CA ILE A 18 -5.51 -4.21 -27.36
C ILE A 18 -5.05 -4.29 -25.90
N GLN A 19 -5.92 -3.94 -24.95
CA GLN A 19 -5.65 -4.02 -23.51
C GLN A 19 -6.83 -4.67 -22.78
N LEU A 20 -6.51 -5.51 -21.79
CA LEU A 20 -7.50 -6.10 -20.89
C LEU A 20 -8.17 -5.05 -20.01
N ARG A 21 -7.40 -4.05 -19.57
CA ARG A 21 -7.88 -2.87 -18.85
C ARG A 21 -7.18 -1.63 -19.38
N TYR A 22 -7.93 -0.54 -19.51
CA TYR A 22 -7.39 0.77 -19.84
C TYR A 22 -6.28 1.15 -18.86
N GLY A 23 -5.07 1.44 -19.35
CA GLY A 23 -3.96 1.81 -18.46
C GLY A 23 -3.52 0.72 -17.48
N GLU A 24 -3.89 -0.54 -17.72
CA GLU A 24 -3.65 -1.72 -16.85
C GLU A 24 -4.36 -1.69 -15.48
N ASP A 25 -4.86 -0.55 -15.02
CA ASP A 25 -5.61 -0.37 -13.77
C ASP A 25 -7.11 -0.09 -13.99
N GLY A 26 -7.48 0.40 -15.17
CA GLY A 26 -8.84 0.80 -15.53
C GLY A 26 -9.25 2.16 -14.97
N LEU A 27 -8.30 3.01 -14.59
CA LEU A 27 -8.54 4.30 -13.95
C LEU A 27 -8.44 5.46 -14.95
N ASP A 28 -9.15 6.56 -14.67
CA ASP A 28 -9.08 7.77 -15.47
C ASP A 28 -7.85 8.60 -15.11
N GLY A 29 -7.05 8.95 -16.13
CA GLY A 29 -5.81 9.73 -15.98
C GLY A 29 -6.00 11.15 -15.45
N VAL A 30 -7.24 11.67 -15.38
CA VAL A 30 -7.52 12.97 -14.74
C VAL A 30 -7.51 12.88 -13.21
N TRP A 31 -7.74 11.70 -12.64
CA TRP A 31 -7.91 11.49 -11.19
C TRP A 31 -6.68 10.88 -10.50
N VAL A 32 -5.55 10.86 -11.19
CA VAL A 32 -4.28 10.36 -10.64
C VAL A 32 -3.34 11.52 -10.30
N GLU A 33 -2.59 11.36 -9.22
CA GLU A 33 -1.67 12.37 -8.70
C GLU A 33 -0.29 11.75 -8.39
N PHE A 34 0.74 12.58 -8.36
CA PHE A 34 2.05 12.13 -7.88
C PHE A 34 2.04 11.94 -6.36
N GLN A 35 2.38 10.74 -5.93
CA GLN A 35 2.46 10.33 -4.53
C GLN A 35 3.82 9.69 -4.24
N ALA A 36 4.29 9.82 -3.00
CA ALA A 36 5.54 9.20 -2.56
C ALA A 36 5.25 7.92 -1.77
N MET A 37 5.74 6.76 -2.25
CA MET A 37 5.65 5.52 -1.48
C MET A 37 6.60 5.53 -0.28
N PRO A 38 6.09 5.44 0.96
CA PRO A 38 6.92 5.57 2.14
C PRO A 38 7.72 4.30 2.45
N THR A 39 7.33 3.14 1.92
CA THR A 39 7.95 1.83 2.21
C THR A 39 9.21 1.54 1.39
N LEU A 40 9.38 2.18 0.23
CA LEU A 40 10.40 1.82 -0.77
C LEU A 40 11.83 2.27 -0.39
N LYS A 41 11.99 3.56 -0.08
CA LYS A 41 13.29 4.22 0.17
C LYS A 41 13.96 3.92 1.52
N PRO A 42 13.24 3.76 2.65
CA PRO A 42 13.89 3.57 3.94
C PRO A 42 14.82 2.35 3.99
N SER A 43 15.91 2.47 4.75
CA SER A 43 16.74 1.31 5.12
C SER A 43 15.94 0.32 5.96
N ASN A 44 16.39 -0.94 6.05
CA ASN A 44 15.66 -1.96 6.82
C ASN A 44 15.42 -1.53 8.28
N ARG A 45 16.43 -0.91 8.90
CA ARG A 45 16.31 -0.38 10.27
C ARG A 45 15.31 0.79 10.37
N ALA A 46 15.32 1.70 9.40
CA ALA A 46 14.40 2.83 9.39
C ALA A 46 12.95 2.38 9.13
N PHE A 47 12.78 1.40 8.25
CA PHE A 47 11.50 0.77 7.95
C PHE A 47 10.92 0.07 9.19
N GLU A 48 11.70 -0.78 9.86
CA GLU A 48 11.26 -1.44 11.09
C GLU A 48 10.87 -0.42 12.16
N LYS A 49 11.66 0.64 12.35
CA LYS A 49 11.35 1.68 13.33
C LYS A 49 10.05 2.45 13.02
N GLN A 50 9.69 2.61 11.75
CA GLN A 50 8.54 3.42 11.34
C GLN A 50 7.25 2.60 11.24
N PHE A 51 7.33 1.35 10.80
CA PHE A 51 6.16 0.54 10.43
C PHE A 51 5.89 -0.62 11.39
N LYS A 52 6.89 -1.11 12.13
CA LYS A 52 6.66 -2.17 13.11
C LYS A 52 6.03 -1.60 14.37
N PHE A 53 4.82 -2.06 14.67
CA PHE A 53 4.14 -1.68 15.91
C PHE A 53 4.62 -2.56 17.07
N ASP A 54 5.22 -1.93 18.09
CA ASP A 54 5.69 -2.62 19.29
C ASP A 54 4.61 -2.60 20.39
N ALA A 55 3.78 -3.64 20.40
CA ALA A 55 2.73 -3.83 21.40
C ALA A 55 3.26 -4.19 22.80
N THR A 56 4.56 -4.40 22.98
CA THR A 56 5.14 -4.67 24.32
C THR A 56 5.46 -3.39 25.08
N ASN A 57 5.59 -2.26 24.38
CA ASN A 57 5.95 -0.98 24.97
C ASN A 57 4.70 -0.20 25.43
N GLU A 58 4.20 -0.55 26.61
CA GLU A 58 3.00 0.06 27.21
C GLU A 58 3.09 1.60 27.30
N ARG A 59 4.28 2.12 27.66
CA ARG A 59 4.50 3.57 27.75
C ARG A 59 4.41 4.26 26.39
N GLY A 60 4.81 3.58 25.32
CA GLY A 60 4.68 4.05 23.95
C GLY A 60 3.22 4.05 23.50
N MET A 61 2.49 2.96 23.76
CA MET A 61 1.09 2.81 23.39
C MET A 61 0.20 3.87 24.04
N ARG A 62 0.36 4.13 25.34
CA ARG A 62 -0.42 5.15 26.08
C ARG A 62 -0.21 6.59 25.59
N ARG A 63 0.80 6.86 24.76
CA ARG A 63 0.98 8.18 24.13
C ARG A 63 0.13 8.37 22.88
N CYS A 64 -0.28 7.29 22.24
CA CYS A 64 -0.93 7.29 20.93
C CYS A 64 -2.35 6.72 20.98
N LEU A 65 -2.65 5.87 21.96
CA LEU A 65 -3.92 5.14 22.12
C LEU A 65 -4.56 5.45 23.48
N THR A 66 -5.88 5.28 23.57
CA THR A 66 -6.64 5.39 24.82
C THR A 66 -6.36 4.18 25.73
N GLU A 67 -6.48 4.38 27.05
CA GLU A 67 -6.14 3.32 28.03
C GLU A 67 -6.99 2.04 27.87
N ASP A 68 -8.25 2.18 27.47
CA ASP A 68 -9.13 1.03 27.25
C ASP A 68 -8.63 0.17 26.08
N VAL A 69 -8.26 0.81 24.95
CA VAL A 69 -7.71 0.12 23.78
C VAL A 69 -6.39 -0.57 24.11
N VAL A 70 -5.53 0.06 24.92
CA VAL A 70 -4.26 -0.56 25.34
C VAL A 70 -4.49 -1.83 26.16
N LYS A 71 -5.47 -1.83 27.07
CA LYS A 71 -5.81 -3.02 27.87
C LYS A 71 -6.34 -4.15 26.99
N ASP A 72 -7.19 -3.83 26.03
CA ASP A 72 -7.74 -4.80 25.09
C ASP A 72 -6.63 -5.42 24.23
N LEU A 73 -5.71 -4.59 23.71
CA LEU A 73 -4.59 -5.03 22.88
C LEU A 73 -3.58 -5.91 23.64
N MET A 74 -3.35 -5.62 24.93
CA MET A 74 -2.48 -6.43 25.79
C MET A 74 -3.16 -7.71 26.28
N GLY A 75 -4.49 -7.69 26.42
CA GLY A 75 -5.29 -8.83 26.87
C GLY A 75 -5.61 -9.83 25.76
N ASP A 76 -5.60 -9.39 24.50
CA ASP A 76 -5.97 -10.21 23.35
C ASP A 76 -4.74 -10.71 22.57
N ALA A 77 -4.46 -12.00 22.72
CA ALA A 77 -3.42 -12.67 21.94
C ALA A 77 -3.71 -12.72 20.43
N TYR A 78 -4.98 -12.63 20.02
CA TYR A 78 -5.37 -12.59 18.62
C TYR A 78 -4.93 -11.27 17.96
N CYS A 79 -5.16 -10.12 18.61
CA CYS A 79 -4.70 -8.83 18.11
C CYS A 79 -3.18 -8.80 17.91
N LEU A 80 -2.41 -9.36 18.84
CA LEU A 80 -0.95 -9.45 18.72
C LEU A 80 -0.53 -10.31 17.51
N ALA A 81 -1.21 -11.43 17.28
CA ALA A 81 -0.94 -12.29 16.13
C ALA A 81 -1.27 -11.61 14.80
N GLU A 82 -2.34 -10.82 14.71
CA GLU A 82 -2.69 -10.07 13.51
C GLU A 82 -1.70 -8.93 13.22
N LEU A 83 -1.21 -8.23 14.24
CA LEU A 83 -0.14 -7.22 14.07
C LEU A 83 1.15 -7.84 13.53
N GLU A 84 1.49 -9.06 13.97
CA GLU A 84 2.68 -9.75 13.48
C GLU A 84 2.51 -10.23 12.02
N LYS A 85 1.30 -10.70 11.65
CA LYS A 85 0.95 -10.99 10.25
C LYS A 85 1.00 -9.75 9.36
N GLU A 86 0.47 -8.62 9.81
CA GLU A 86 0.53 -7.36 9.07
C GLU A 86 1.99 -6.96 8.82
N TRP A 87 2.85 -7.07 9.83
CA TRP A 87 4.28 -6.81 9.70
C TRP A 87 4.96 -7.73 8.68
N ASP A 88 4.61 -9.02 8.67
CA ASP A 88 5.11 -9.97 7.69
C ASP A 88 4.68 -9.62 6.25
N GLN A 89 3.41 -9.25 6.07
CA GLN A 89 2.89 -8.80 4.77
C GLN A 89 3.63 -7.56 4.27
N LEU A 90 3.84 -6.55 5.14
CA LEU A 90 4.54 -5.33 4.78
C LEU A 90 6.00 -5.58 4.34
N LYS A 91 6.67 -6.60 4.92
CA LYS A 91 8.01 -7.01 4.49
C LYS A 91 7.96 -7.64 3.10
N GLU A 92 7.02 -8.54 2.86
CA GLU A 92 6.86 -9.20 1.56
C GLU A 92 6.54 -8.18 0.46
N ASP A 93 5.57 -7.31 0.70
CA ASP A 93 5.18 -6.23 -0.23
C ASP A 93 6.38 -5.35 -0.56
N ARG A 94 7.20 -5.01 0.44
CA ARG A 94 8.39 -4.19 0.24
C ARG A 94 9.43 -4.85 -0.67
N GLU A 95 9.66 -6.14 -0.53
CA GLU A 95 10.58 -6.86 -1.40
C GLU A 95 10.03 -6.93 -2.83
N ILE A 96 8.74 -7.21 -3.00
CA ILE A 96 8.07 -7.19 -4.31
C ILE A 96 8.18 -5.80 -4.96
N LEU A 97 7.90 -4.74 -4.21
CA LEU A 97 7.98 -3.36 -4.71
C LEU A 97 9.40 -2.99 -5.17
N ARG A 98 10.44 -3.49 -4.50
CA ARG A 98 11.83 -3.27 -4.91
C ARG A 98 12.22 -4.04 -6.17
N LEU A 99 11.59 -5.20 -6.41
CA LEU A 99 11.74 -5.94 -7.66
C LEU A 99 11.04 -5.21 -8.82
N ILE A 100 9.84 -4.66 -8.58
CA ILE A 100 9.07 -3.91 -9.58
C ILE A 100 9.74 -2.56 -9.91
N PHE A 101 10.28 -1.86 -8.90
CA PHE A 101 10.92 -0.55 -9.03
C PHE A 101 12.43 -0.58 -8.71
N PRO A 102 13.27 -1.18 -9.58
CA PRO A 102 14.70 -1.37 -9.31
C PRO A 102 15.50 -0.06 -9.22
N SER A 103 14.98 1.04 -9.79
CA SER A 103 15.60 2.37 -9.70
C SER A 103 15.48 3.02 -8.30
N GLY A 104 14.56 2.52 -7.46
CA GLY A 104 14.31 3.07 -6.14
C GLY A 104 13.61 4.43 -6.13
N ASP A 105 13.05 4.88 -7.25
CA ASP A 105 12.23 6.08 -7.26
C ASP A 105 10.91 5.84 -6.53
N SER A 106 10.67 6.63 -5.49
CA SER A 106 9.47 6.52 -4.67
C SER A 106 8.31 7.36 -5.20
N LYS A 107 8.57 8.27 -6.14
CA LYS A 107 7.54 9.16 -6.68
C LYS A 107 6.80 8.42 -7.80
N ILE A 108 5.58 7.98 -7.50
CA ILE A 108 4.74 7.24 -8.43
C ILE A 108 3.42 7.97 -8.65
N VAL A 109 2.69 7.59 -9.70
CA VAL A 109 1.38 8.14 -10.02
C VAL A 109 0.34 7.17 -9.50
N LEU A 110 -0.50 7.62 -8.57
CA LEU A 110 -1.56 6.81 -7.97
C LEU A 110 -2.87 7.62 -7.86
N PRO A 111 -4.03 6.96 -7.95
CA PRO A 111 -5.31 7.58 -7.61
C PRO A 111 -5.37 7.92 -6.12
N CYS A 112 -6.27 8.83 -5.75
CA CYS A 112 -6.62 9.15 -4.35
C CYS A 112 -5.40 9.47 -3.46
N ASN A 113 -5.10 10.75 -3.29
CA ASN A 113 -3.98 11.17 -2.45
C ASN A 113 -4.26 10.97 -0.96
N LEU A 114 -3.62 9.98 -0.35
CA LEU A 114 -3.83 9.59 1.06
C LEU A 114 -3.29 10.61 2.07
N GLN A 115 -2.45 11.55 1.64
CA GLN A 115 -1.85 12.56 2.54
C GLN A 115 -2.67 13.85 2.65
N ARG A 116 -3.67 14.03 1.78
CA ARG A 116 -4.55 15.22 1.76
C ARG A 116 -5.62 15.12 2.84
#